data_AF-A0A2S5K6B2-F1
#
_entry.id   AF-A0A2S5K6B2-F1
#
_cell.length_a   1.000
_cell.length_b   1.000
_cell.length_c   1.000
_cell.angle_alpha   90.00
_cell.angle_beta   90.00
_cell.angle_gamma   90.00
#
_symmetry.space_group_name_H-M   'P 1'
#
loop_
_entity.id
_entity.type
_entity.pdbx_description
1 polymer ?
#
loop_
_entity_poly.entity_id
_entity_poly.type
_entity_poly.pdbx_seq_one_letter_code
_entity_poly.pdbx_strand_id
1 'polypeptide(L)'
;MKHILPKLKIFRARYPETAKAVLLLLKEERTATRRRFTRALPGTETHVIRGTLLDLCKVGLAERSIDGEYSLAMRPSFAVSLTPMRMGKIEHAILMLLNDRKFITANDMRKEFAVSHPLFLQSARKLIERGLVEYRDVPVEENSHRTRRHYTFKNPE
;
A
#
# COMPACT_ATOMS: atom_id res chain seq x y z
N MET A 1 9.43 0.91 8.92
CA MET A 1 8.51 -0.19 8.52
C MET A 1 8.43 -0.22 7.01
N LYS A 2 8.65 -1.37 6.37
CA LYS A 2 8.46 -1.51 4.91
C LYS A 2 6.97 -1.38 4.61
N HIS A 3 6.56 -0.43 3.76
CA HIS A 3 5.14 -0.13 3.47
C HIS A 3 4.54 -1.05 2.38
N ILE A 4 5.07 -2.26 2.27
CA ILE A 4 4.60 -3.27 1.32
C ILE A 4 3.65 -4.17 2.10
N LEU A 5 2.50 -4.49 1.49
CA LEU A 5 1.50 -5.40 2.03
C LEU A 5 1.60 -6.71 1.26
N PRO A 6 2.51 -7.63 1.66
CA PRO A 6 2.87 -8.79 0.87
C PRO A 6 1.68 -9.75 0.65
N LYS A 7 0.81 -9.91 1.66
CA LYS A 7 -0.40 -10.75 1.56
C LYS A 7 -1.34 -10.31 0.43
N LEU A 8 -1.44 -9.00 0.20
CA LEU A 8 -2.29 -8.44 -0.86
C LEU A 8 -1.51 -8.16 -2.15
N LYS A 9 -0.18 -8.35 -2.15
CA LYS A 9 0.71 -7.93 -3.24
C LYS A 9 0.45 -6.46 -3.65
N ILE A 10 0.24 -5.57 -2.69
CA ILE A 10 0.03 -4.14 -2.96
C ILE A 10 1.03 -3.27 -2.20
N PHE A 11 1.20 -2.04 -2.68
CA PHE A 11 1.86 -0.98 -1.92
C PHE A 11 1.20 0.36 -2.16
N ARG A 12 1.40 1.28 -1.22
CA ARG A 12 0.87 2.63 -1.32
C ARG A 12 1.71 3.49 -2.27
N ALA A 13 1.07 4.09 -3.26
CA ALA A 13 1.69 5.04 -4.17
C ALA A 13 0.81 6.28 -4.37
N ARG A 14 1.41 7.47 -4.37
CA ARG A 14 0.68 8.71 -4.68
C ARG A 14 0.23 8.75 -6.14
N TYR A 15 1.09 8.24 -7.04
CA TYR A 15 0.88 8.18 -8.48
C TYR A 15 1.01 6.72 -8.94
N PRO A 16 -0.06 5.91 -8.86
CA PRO A 16 0.02 4.48 -9.12
C PRO A 16 0.54 4.11 -10.50
N GLU A 17 0.01 4.76 -11.55
CA GLU A 17 0.42 4.49 -12.94
C GLU A 17 1.90 4.78 -13.16
N THR A 18 2.38 5.93 -12.69
CA THR A 18 3.80 6.30 -12.77
C THR A 18 4.67 5.34 -11.97
N ALA A 19 4.24 4.92 -10.78
CA ALA A 19 4.97 3.96 -9.97
C ALA A 19 5.07 2.60 -10.68
N LYS A 20 3.99 2.13 -11.29
CA LYS A 20 3.99 0.88 -12.07
C LYS A 20 4.95 0.97 -13.25
N ALA A 21 4.90 2.05 -14.02
CA ALA A 21 5.74 2.25 -15.18
C ALA A 21 7.22 2.35 -14.82
N VAL A 22 7.56 3.03 -13.72
CA VAL A 22 8.95 3.07 -13.20
C VAL A 22 9.44 1.67 -12.82
N LEU A 23 8.63 0.85 -12.15
CA LEU A 23 9.02 -0.51 -11.76
C LEU A 23 9.19 -1.43 -12.97
N LEU A 24 8.35 -1.28 -14.00
CA LEU A 24 8.49 -2.01 -15.27
C LEU A 24 9.77 -1.59 -16.00
N LEU A 25 10.06 -0.29 -16.08
CA LEU A 25 11.29 0.20 -16.68
C LEU A 25 12.51 -0.35 -15.95
N LEU A 26 12.52 -0.34 -14.61
CA LEU A 26 13.65 -0.88 -13.85
C LEU A 26 13.78 -2.41 -13.89
N LYS A 27 12.72 -3.11 -14.28
CA LYS A 27 12.80 -4.56 -14.57
C LYS A 27 13.52 -4.81 -15.90
N GLU A 28 13.31 -3.94 -16.89
CA GLU A 28 13.95 -4.03 -18.21
C GLU A 28 15.37 -3.45 -18.19
N GLU A 29 15.51 -2.26 -17.60
CA GLU A 29 16.75 -1.52 -17.42
C GLU A 29 17.22 -1.67 -15.96
N ARG A 30 18.22 -2.53 -15.75
CA ARG A 30 18.73 -2.87 -14.41
C ARG A 30 19.05 -1.64 -13.54
N THR A 31 19.49 -0.55 -14.18
CA THR A 31 19.66 0.78 -13.57
C THR A 31 19.12 1.87 -14.51
N ALA A 32 18.62 2.97 -13.93
CA ALA A 32 18.16 4.12 -14.71
C ALA A 32 18.33 5.45 -13.94
N THR A 33 18.68 6.52 -14.64
CA THR A 33 18.73 7.88 -14.07
C THR A 33 17.37 8.58 -14.17
N ARG A 34 17.17 9.66 -13.39
CA ARG A 34 15.97 10.51 -13.51
C ARG A 34 15.72 10.98 -14.96
N ARG A 35 16.77 11.34 -15.70
CA ARG A 35 16.67 11.79 -17.10
C ARG A 35 16.11 10.68 -18.00
N ARG A 36 16.50 9.43 -17.74
CA ARG A 36 15.97 8.26 -18.45
C ARG A 36 14.47 8.08 -18.23
N PHE A 37 14.01 8.19 -16.98
CA PHE A 37 12.57 8.13 -16.65
C PHE A 37 11.77 9.24 -17.32
N THR A 38 12.24 10.49 -17.30
CA THR A 38 11.56 11.61 -17.98
C THR A 38 11.43 11.39 -19.48
N ARG A 39 12.43 10.77 -20.11
CA ARG A 39 12.36 10.40 -21.53
C ARG A 39 11.41 9.24 -21.79
N ALA A 40 11.36 8.25 -20.89
CA ALA A 40 10.54 7.06 -21.05
C ALA A 40 9.06 7.27 -20.72
N LEU A 41 8.73 8.32 -19.94
CA LEU A 41 7.38 8.64 -19.50
C LEU A 41 6.95 10.01 -20.04
N PRO A 42 6.81 10.16 -21.37
CA PRO A 42 6.39 11.44 -21.96
C PRO A 42 5.01 11.83 -21.43
N GLY A 43 4.83 13.12 -21.14
CA GLY A 43 3.58 13.64 -20.55
C GLY A 43 3.46 13.50 -19.03
N THR A 44 4.39 12.82 -18.35
CA THR A 44 4.44 12.83 -16.88
C THR A 44 5.32 13.98 -16.38
N GLU A 45 4.79 14.82 -15.51
CA GLU A 45 5.53 15.95 -14.96
C GLU A 45 6.76 15.51 -14.15
N THR A 46 7.86 16.25 -14.27
CA THR A 46 9.13 15.92 -13.60
C THR A 46 8.99 15.78 -12.08
N HIS A 47 8.12 16.58 -11.46
CA HIS A 47 7.91 16.51 -10.02
C HIS A 47 7.12 15.25 -9.59
N VAL A 48 6.25 14.73 -10.47
CA VAL A 48 5.54 13.46 -10.28
C VAL A 48 6.54 12.30 -10.30
N ILE A 49 7.43 12.26 -11.30
CA ILE A 49 8.49 11.26 -11.39
C ILE A 49 9.40 11.31 -10.15
N ARG A 50 9.84 12.51 -9.76
CA ARG A 50 10.67 12.70 -8.56
C ARG A 50 9.96 12.20 -7.30
N GLY A 51 8.69 12.57 -7.13
CA GLY A 51 7.88 12.13 -5.98
C GLY A 51 7.75 10.61 -5.94
N THR A 52 7.45 9.99 -7.08
CA THR A 52 7.34 8.54 -7.23
C THR A 52 8.64 7.82 -6.87
N LEU A 53 9.79 8.27 -7.38
CA LEU A 53 11.09 7.66 -7.07
C LEU A 53 11.40 7.74 -5.57
N LEU A 54 11.14 8.89 -4.94
CA LEU A 54 11.30 9.06 -3.50
C LEU A 54 10.39 8.13 -2.71
N ASP A 55 9.12 7.98 -3.12
CA ASP A 55 8.17 7.08 -2.49
C ASP A 55 8.63 5.62 -2.63
N LEU A 56 9.06 5.19 -3.82
CA LEU A 56 9.57 3.83 -4.05
C LEU A 56 10.81 3.51 -3.21
N CYS A 57 11.72 4.47 -3.05
CA CYS A 57 12.87 4.31 -2.15
C CYS A 57 12.45 4.19 -0.68
N LYS A 58 11.49 5.01 -0.23
CA LYS A 58 10.97 4.93 1.15
C LYS A 58 10.27 3.61 1.46
N VAL A 59 9.55 3.05 0.49
CA VAL A 59 8.88 1.75 0.63
C VAL A 59 9.89 0.59 0.51
N GLY A 60 11.10 0.85 0.00
CA GLY A 60 12.16 -0.13 -0.20
C GLY A 60 11.98 -0.98 -1.46
N LEU A 61 11.27 -0.47 -2.47
CA LEU A 61 11.11 -1.10 -3.79
C LEU A 61 12.24 -0.72 -4.75
N ALA A 62 12.79 0.48 -4.57
CA ALA A 62 13.94 0.98 -5.32
C ALA A 62 15.02 1.47 -4.37
N GLU A 63 16.26 1.51 -4.85
CA GLU A 63 17.38 2.14 -4.16
C GLU A 63 18.01 3.17 -5.09
N ARG A 64 18.78 4.10 -4.52
CA ARG A 64 19.46 5.14 -5.27
C ARG A 64 20.95 5.06 -4.99
N SER A 65 21.77 4.94 -6.03
CA SER A 65 23.22 4.97 -5.92
C SER A 65 23.74 6.38 -5.61
N ILE A 66 25.01 6.48 -5.22
CA ILE A 66 25.71 7.75 -5.00
C ILE A 66 25.70 8.59 -6.29
N ASP A 67 25.88 7.94 -7.45
CA ASP A 67 25.87 8.57 -8.77
C ASP A 67 24.46 9.01 -9.24
N GLY A 68 23.43 8.73 -8.43
CA GLY A 68 22.07 9.14 -8.71
C GLY A 68 21.31 8.26 -9.69
N GLU A 69 21.80 7.04 -9.90
CA GLU A 69 21.07 5.98 -10.60
C GLU A 69 20.10 5.30 -9.65
N TYR A 70 19.01 4.78 -10.20
CA TYR A 70 18.02 4.00 -9.46
C TYR A 70 18.04 2.55 -9.95
N SER A 71 17.92 1.62 -9.02
CA SER A 71 17.78 0.17 -9.26
C SER A 71 16.66 -0.39 -8.41
N LEU A 72 16.20 -1.61 -8.71
CA LEU A 72 15.27 -2.32 -7.84
C LEU A 72 16.00 -2.87 -6.61
N ALA A 73 15.47 -2.57 -5.43
CA ALA A 73 16.01 -3.07 -4.16
C ALA A 73 15.56 -4.52 -3.84
N MET A 74 14.87 -5.17 -4.77
CA MET A 74 14.33 -6.51 -4.61
C MET A 74 14.20 -7.22 -5.96
N ARG A 75 13.83 -8.51 -5.92
CA ARG A 75 13.66 -9.32 -7.14
C ARG A 75 12.70 -8.63 -8.13
N PRO A 76 13.09 -8.44 -9.40
CA PRO A 76 12.26 -7.73 -10.37
C PRO A 76 10.87 -8.33 -10.55
N SER A 77 10.76 -9.66 -10.58
CA SER A 77 9.49 -10.38 -10.69
C SER A 77 8.52 -10.07 -9.55
N PHE A 78 9.02 -9.92 -8.33
CA PHE A 78 8.20 -9.54 -7.19
C PHE A 78 7.86 -8.05 -7.22
N ALA A 79 8.82 -7.16 -7.49
CA ALA A 79 8.56 -5.73 -7.58
C ALA A 79 7.46 -5.39 -8.60
N VAL A 80 7.50 -6.02 -9.78
CA VAL A 80 6.48 -5.78 -10.81
C VAL A 80 5.18 -6.54 -10.59
N SER A 81 5.15 -7.59 -9.75
CA SER A 81 3.88 -8.25 -9.41
C SER A 81 3.06 -7.44 -8.42
N LEU A 82 3.69 -6.51 -7.71
CA LEU A 82 2.98 -5.60 -6.81
C LEU A 82 2.07 -4.64 -7.58
N THR A 83 0.90 -4.39 -7.00
CA THR A 83 -0.08 -3.42 -7.49
C THR A 83 0.04 -2.13 -6.68
N PRO A 84 0.48 -1.01 -7.30
CA PRO A 84 0.46 0.28 -6.63
C PRO A 84 -0.98 0.73 -6.45
N MET A 85 -1.31 1.27 -5.27
CA MET A 85 -2.64 1.80 -5.00
C MET A 85 -2.57 3.16 -4.33
N ARG A 86 -3.47 4.06 -4.76
CA ARG A 86 -3.69 5.33 -4.08
C ARG A 86 -4.55 5.10 -2.85
N MET A 87 -3.95 5.29 -1.68
CA MET A 87 -4.64 5.11 -0.40
C MET A 87 -4.28 6.20 0.61
N GLY A 88 -5.24 6.51 1.48
CA GLY A 88 -5.05 7.40 2.63
C GLY A 88 -4.11 6.80 3.68
N LYS A 89 -3.67 7.62 4.63
CA LYS A 89 -2.83 7.13 5.76
C LYS A 89 -3.59 6.10 6.62
N ILE A 90 -4.87 6.35 6.87
CA ILE A 90 -5.71 5.46 7.70
C ILE A 90 -6.01 4.15 6.97
N GLU A 91 -6.35 4.21 5.67
CA GLU A 91 -6.48 3.02 4.83
C GLU A 91 -5.22 2.16 4.88
N HIS A 92 -4.04 2.76 4.71
CA HIS A 92 -2.76 2.05 4.83
C HIS A 92 -2.55 1.43 6.21
N ALA A 93 -2.87 2.16 7.28
CA ALA A 93 -2.72 1.67 8.65
C ALA A 93 -3.65 0.48 8.95
N ILE A 94 -4.89 0.51 8.46
CA ILE A 94 -5.84 -0.62 8.54
C ILE A 94 -5.23 -1.87 7.89
N LEU A 95 -4.74 -1.74 6.65
CA LEU A 95 -4.19 -2.87 5.92
C LEU A 95 -2.89 -3.39 6.54
N MET A 96 -2.04 -2.51 7.08
CA MET A 96 -0.84 -2.90 7.83
C MET A 96 -1.21 -3.72 9.06
N LEU A 97 -2.18 -3.26 9.84
CA LEU A 97 -2.58 -3.97 11.06
C LEU A 97 -3.22 -5.33 10.74
N LEU A 98 -3.99 -5.43 9.64
CA LEU A 98 -4.50 -6.69 9.12
C LEU A 98 -3.42 -7.60 8.52
N ASN A 99 -2.30 -7.05 8.06
CA ASN A 99 -1.19 -7.87 7.60
C ASN A 99 -0.59 -8.67 8.77
N ASP A 100 -0.62 -8.10 9.97
CA ASP A 100 -0.05 -8.69 11.19
C ASP A 100 -1.08 -9.44 12.04
N ARG A 101 -2.39 -9.18 11.85
CA ARG A 101 -3.49 -9.77 12.64
C ARG A 101 -4.52 -10.46 11.76
N LYS A 102 -5.13 -11.54 12.26
CA LYS A 102 -6.21 -12.25 11.55
C LYS A 102 -7.45 -11.37 11.33
N PHE A 103 -7.75 -10.52 12.31
CA PHE A 103 -8.82 -9.53 12.23
C PHE A 103 -8.44 -8.29 13.05
N ILE A 104 -9.14 -7.19 12.79
CA ILE A 104 -9.04 -5.97 13.61
C ILE A 104 -10.44 -5.43 13.92
N THR A 105 -10.52 -4.60 14.95
CA THR A 105 -11.70 -3.83 15.33
C THR A 105 -11.38 -2.34 15.29
N ALA A 106 -12.41 -1.50 15.34
CA ALA A 106 -12.21 -0.05 15.45
C ALA A 106 -11.41 0.35 16.70
N ASN A 107 -11.52 -0.43 17.79
CA ASN A 107 -10.79 -0.17 19.03
C ASN A 107 -9.28 -0.42 18.88
N ASP A 108 -8.89 -1.40 18.07
CA ASP A 108 -7.47 -1.66 17.77
C ASP A 108 -6.85 -0.46 17.07
N MET A 109 -7.55 0.10 16.07
CA MET A 109 -7.09 1.29 15.36
C MET A 109 -7.01 2.54 16.25
N ARG A 110 -7.90 2.65 17.24
CA ARG A 110 -7.83 3.72 18.25
C ARG A 110 -6.61 3.56 19.15
N LYS A 111 -6.31 2.35 19.61
CA LYS A 111 -5.19 2.07 20.51
C LYS A 111 -3.83 2.24 19.81
N GLU A 112 -3.69 1.70 18.60
CA GLU A 112 -2.42 1.67 17.87
C GLU A 112 -2.09 3.00 17.18
N PHE A 113 -3.10 3.69 16.64
CA PHE A 113 -2.90 4.83 15.75
C PHE A 113 -3.69 6.08 16.15
N ALA A 114 -4.34 6.08 17.32
CA ALA A 114 -5.21 7.17 17.78
C ALA A 114 -6.31 7.56 16.76
N VAL A 115 -6.73 6.62 15.90
CA VAL A 115 -7.75 6.87 14.88
C VAL A 115 -9.14 6.84 15.53
N SER A 116 -9.93 7.89 15.31
CA SER A 116 -11.31 7.95 15.81
C SER A 116 -12.22 6.95 15.09
N HIS A 117 -13.26 6.51 15.79
CA HIS A 117 -14.21 5.54 15.25
C HIS A 117 -14.85 5.97 13.91
N PRO A 118 -15.32 7.23 13.73
CA PRO A 118 -15.88 7.66 12.44
C PRO A 118 -14.87 7.61 11.28
N LEU A 119 -13.63 8.06 11.52
CA LEU A 119 -12.58 8.05 10.49
C LEU A 119 -12.15 6.63 10.10
N PHE A 120 -12.11 5.72 11.08
CA PHE A 120 -11.91 4.30 10.83
C PHE A 120 -13.01 3.75 9.93
N LEU A 121 -14.29 3.96 10.27
CA LEU A 121 -15.41 3.44 9.48
C LEU A 121 -15.43 3.99 8.05
N GLN A 122 -15.16 5.28 7.87
CA GLN A 122 -15.08 5.89 6.54
C GLN A 122 -13.96 5.27 5.69
N SER A 123 -12.80 5.01 6.29
CA SER A 123 -11.66 4.40 5.60
C SER A 123 -11.90 2.92 5.32
N ALA A 124 -12.48 2.18 6.27
CA ALA A 124 -12.85 0.78 6.11
C ALA A 124 -13.88 0.60 4.99
N ARG A 125 -14.88 1.48 4.90
CA ARG A 125 -15.87 1.47 3.81
C ARG A 125 -15.21 1.56 2.44
N LYS A 126 -14.26 2.48 2.24
CA LYS A 126 -13.52 2.60 0.97
C LYS A 126 -12.72 1.34 0.63
N LEU A 127 -12.14 0.67 1.63
CA LEU A 127 -11.42 -0.58 1.45
C LEU A 127 -12.35 -1.75 1.11
N ILE A 128 -13.57 -1.76 1.67
CA ILE A 128 -14.62 -2.73 1.34
C ILE A 128 -15.13 -2.51 -0.09
N GLU A 129 -15.38 -1.26 -0.49
CA GLU A 129 -15.79 -0.90 -1.86
C GLU A 129 -14.73 -1.31 -2.90
N ARG A 130 -13.44 -1.28 -2.53
CA ARG A 130 -12.32 -1.78 -3.36
C ARG A 130 -12.13 -3.31 -3.30
N GLY A 131 -12.95 -4.03 -2.52
CA GLY A 131 -12.84 -5.47 -2.36
C GLY A 131 -11.60 -5.95 -1.59
N LEU A 132 -10.92 -5.08 -0.84
CA LEU A 132 -9.72 -5.45 -0.06
C LEU A 132 -10.05 -5.96 1.33
N VAL A 133 -11.11 -5.44 1.93
CA VAL A 133 -11.52 -5.73 3.32
C VAL A 133 -12.98 -6.18 3.33
N GLU A 134 -13.32 -7.07 4.26
CA GLU A 134 -14.70 -7.39 4.62
C GLU A 134 -14.87 -7.30 6.14
N TYR A 135 -16.13 -7.33 6.61
CA TYR A 135 -16.42 -7.42 8.04
C TYR A 135 -17.46 -8.49 8.32
N ARG A 136 -17.39 -9.03 9.53
CA ARG A 136 -18.40 -9.93 10.10
C ARG A 136 -18.78 -9.42 11.47
N ASP A 137 -20.06 -9.54 11.81
CA ASP A 137 -20.56 -9.22 13.14
C ASP A 137 -20.38 -10.44 14.05
N VAL A 138 -19.68 -10.25 15.16
CA VAL A 138 -19.37 -11.31 16.14
C VAL A 138 -20.02 -10.92 17.47
N PRO A 139 -20.80 -11.82 18.11
CA PRO A 139 -21.36 -11.56 19.43
C PRO A 139 -20.27 -11.23 20.46
N VAL A 140 -20.55 -10.28 21.35
CA VAL A 140 -19.59 -9.91 22.41
C VAL A 140 -19.45 -11.03 23.45
N GLU A 141 -20.53 -11.78 23.67
CA GLU A 141 -20.63 -12.94 24.57
C GLU A 141 -21.51 -14.01 23.90
N GLU A 142 -21.40 -15.27 24.34
CA GLU A 142 -22.30 -16.33 23.90
C GLU A 142 -23.75 -15.93 24.20
N ASN A 143 -24.60 -15.92 23.17
CA ASN A 143 -26.01 -15.49 23.21
C ASN A 143 -26.29 -13.99 23.37
N SER A 144 -25.29 -13.11 23.21
CA SER A 144 -25.53 -11.67 23.24
C SER A 144 -26.12 -11.14 21.92
N HIS A 145 -27.16 -10.30 22.00
CA HIS A 145 -27.64 -9.50 20.87
C HIS A 145 -26.66 -8.38 20.47
N ARG A 146 -25.70 -8.05 21.35
CA ARG A 146 -24.69 -7.05 21.06
C ARG A 146 -23.56 -7.68 20.26
N THR A 147 -23.32 -7.14 19.07
CA THR A 147 -22.26 -7.61 18.18
C THR A 147 -21.14 -6.58 18.06
N ARG A 148 -19.95 -7.06 17.68
CA ARG A 148 -18.78 -6.26 17.32
C ARG A 148 -18.34 -6.62 15.91
N ARG A 149 -18.00 -5.61 15.11
CA ARG A 149 -17.46 -5.80 13.77
C ARG A 149 -16.00 -6.21 13.82
N HIS A 150 -15.72 -7.41 13.30
CA HIS A 150 -14.38 -7.89 13.02
C HIS A 150 -14.10 -7.68 11.54
N TYR A 151 -13.10 -6.87 11.23
CA TYR A 151 -12.66 -6.59 9.87
C TYR A 151 -11.53 -7.54 9.50
N THR A 152 -11.54 -8.07 8.28
CA THR A 152 -10.56 -9.03 7.75
C THR A 152 -10.26 -8.72 6.27
N PHE A 153 -9.20 -9.31 5.69
CA PHE A 153 -9.03 -9.24 4.23
C PHE A 153 -10.11 -10.07 3.53
N LYS A 154 -10.66 -9.56 2.42
CA LYS A 154 -11.74 -10.24 1.68
C LYS A 154 -11.25 -11.48 0.94
N ASN A 155 -10.01 -11.46 0.41
CA ASN A 155 -9.36 -12.60 -0.25
C ASN A 155 -7.85 -12.58 0.07
N PRO A 156 -7.38 -13.31 1.09
CA PRO A 156 -5.98 -13.26 1.53
C PRO A 156 -4.99 -14.14 0.74
N GLU A 157 -5.36 -14.65 -0.45
CA GLU A 157 -4.57 -15.61 -1.25
C GLU A 157 -3.63 -14.99 -2.29
#